data_AF-A0A3L7X092-F1
#
_entry.id   AF-A0A3L7X092-F1
#
_cell.length_a   1.000
_cell.length_b   1.000
_cell.length_c   1.000
_cell.angle_alpha   90.00
_cell.angle_beta   90.00
_cell.angle_gamma   90.00
#
_symmetry.space_group_name_H-M   'P 1'
#
loop_
_entity.id
_entity.type
_entity.pdbx_description
1 polymer ?
#
loop_
_entity_poly.entity_id
_entity_poly.type
_entity_poly.pdbx_seq_one_letter_code
_entity_poly.pdbx_strand_id
1 'polypeptide(L)'
;MSEYERQYEDGSDPRVLDIIDITLVERRPNGHQAENWLFDPDKYWVKVGECNWTDLGRFTQTNGPLWINNHHTYHGQNDEVPVADAAAGSGSLRLVHVDAVHLTVFTPGAAFGNPKRRVQGRFRFDGNDYALWITDPRIERLYLAQPDGDHDLGESYLTISLGEPYQGACYKLIAAVNERGGQIS
;
A
#
# COMPACT_ATOMS: atom_id res chain seq x y z
N MET A 1 -1.02 5.77 16.72
CA MET A 1 -0.78 7.16 16.31
C MET A 1 -2.11 7.87 16.32
N SER A 2 -2.22 8.95 17.10
CA SER A 2 -3.42 9.78 17.12
C SER A 2 -3.48 10.69 15.89
N GLU A 3 -4.61 11.36 15.65
CA GLU A 3 -4.75 12.35 14.57
C GLU A 3 -3.85 13.58 14.83
N TYR A 4 -3.79 14.05 16.09
CA TYR A 4 -2.98 15.21 16.49
C TYR A 4 -1.48 15.03 16.27
N GLU A 5 -0.97 13.79 16.35
CA GLU A 5 0.45 13.46 16.15
C GLU A 5 0.88 13.51 14.67
N ARG A 6 -0.06 13.68 13.73
CA ARG A 6 0.18 13.62 12.28
C ARG A 6 -0.19 14.90 11.52
N GLN A 7 -0.52 15.97 12.24
CA GLN A 7 -0.95 17.22 11.64
C GLN A 7 0.21 18.19 11.44
N TYR A 8 0.05 19.09 10.47
CA TYR A 8 0.88 20.30 10.40
C TYR A 8 0.56 21.24 11.56
N GLU A 9 1.41 22.25 11.76
CA GLU A 9 1.23 23.25 12.84
C GLU A 9 -0.13 23.97 12.77
N ASP A 10 -0.69 24.12 11.57
CA ASP A 10 -2.00 24.75 11.35
C ASP A 10 -3.20 23.80 11.60
N GLY A 11 -2.94 22.56 12.03
CA GLY A 11 -3.94 21.53 12.29
C GLY A 11 -4.49 20.85 11.04
N SER A 12 -3.97 21.15 9.85
CA SER A 12 -4.34 20.44 8.63
C SER A 12 -3.59 19.11 8.50
N ASP A 13 -4.26 18.12 7.91
CA ASP A 13 -3.68 16.81 7.66
C ASP A 13 -2.84 16.81 6.37
N PRO A 14 -1.76 16.03 6.33
CA PRO A 14 -1.01 15.73 5.12
C PRO A 14 -1.89 15.22 4.00
N ARG A 15 -1.62 15.71 2.79
CA ARG A 15 -2.26 15.22 1.57
C ARG A 15 -1.36 14.22 0.85
N VAL A 16 -1.99 13.39 0.03
CA VAL A 16 -1.26 12.46 -0.84
C VAL A 16 -0.32 13.28 -1.73
N LEU A 17 0.95 12.85 -1.79
CA LEU A 17 2.08 13.52 -2.47
C LEU A 17 2.69 14.73 -1.78
N ASP A 18 2.26 15.10 -0.57
CA ASP A 18 2.99 16.09 0.21
C ASP A 18 4.40 15.57 0.57
N ILE A 19 5.41 16.41 0.39
CA ILE A 19 6.76 16.17 0.90
C ILE A 19 6.85 16.82 2.28
N ILE A 20 7.14 16.02 3.28
CA ILE A 20 7.06 16.41 4.69
C ILE A 20 8.40 16.18 5.35
N ASP A 21 8.86 17.18 6.09
CA ASP A 21 9.98 17.05 7.01
C ASP A 21 9.44 16.68 8.40
N ILE A 22 9.99 15.61 8.96
CA ILE A 22 9.58 15.03 10.25
C ILE A 22 10.83 14.87 11.10
N THR A 23 10.80 15.40 12.32
CA THR A 23 11.90 15.21 13.27
C THR A 23 11.85 13.81 13.85
N LEU A 24 12.90 13.02 13.59
CA LEU A 24 13.03 11.64 14.08
C LEU A 24 13.92 11.59 15.32
N VAL A 25 13.49 10.87 16.36
CA VAL A 25 14.21 10.69 17.62
C VAL A 25 15.16 9.49 17.52
N GLU A 26 14.61 8.31 17.22
CA GLU A 26 15.39 7.07 17.17
C GLU A 26 14.73 5.99 16.30
N ARG A 27 15.53 5.04 15.84
CA ARG A 27 15.03 3.86 15.12
C ARG A 27 14.30 2.92 16.09
N ARG A 28 13.09 2.50 15.71
CA ARG A 28 12.28 1.51 16.43
C ARG A 28 11.80 0.39 15.50
N PRO A 29 12.74 -0.36 14.87
CA PRO A 29 12.37 -1.44 13.97
C PRO A 29 11.61 -2.54 14.72
N ASN A 30 10.64 -3.18 14.05
CA ASN A 30 9.90 -4.32 14.59
C ASN A 30 9.76 -5.42 13.53
N GLY A 31 10.53 -6.50 13.68
CA GLY A 31 10.54 -7.60 12.71
C GLY A 31 10.88 -7.12 11.30
N HIS A 32 9.96 -7.34 10.35
CA HIS A 32 10.10 -6.96 8.94
C HIS A 32 9.91 -5.45 8.68
N GLN A 33 9.41 -4.68 9.65
CA GLN A 33 9.26 -3.22 9.56
C GLN A 33 10.55 -2.52 10.04
N ALA A 34 11.64 -2.74 9.31
CA ALA A 34 12.95 -2.17 9.63
C ALA A 34 13.01 -0.64 9.48
N GLU A 35 12.04 -0.08 8.77
CA GLU A 35 11.88 1.35 8.48
C GLU A 35 11.23 2.14 9.62
N ASN A 36 10.73 1.50 10.68
CA ASN A 36 10.02 2.21 11.74
C ASN A 36 10.94 3.15 12.55
N TRP A 37 10.48 4.37 12.75
CA TRP A 37 11.11 5.40 13.58
C TRP A 37 10.14 5.96 14.61
N LEU A 38 10.67 6.35 15.76
CA LEU A 38 9.99 7.21 16.70
C LEU A 38 10.17 8.67 16.24
N PHE A 39 9.07 9.38 16.00
CA PHE A 39 9.08 10.81 15.75
C PHE A 39 9.06 11.59 17.06
N ASP A 40 9.52 12.84 17.03
CA ASP A 40 9.48 13.74 18.18
C ASP A 40 8.05 14.29 18.36
N PRO A 41 7.32 13.91 19.43
CA PRO A 41 5.93 14.33 19.62
C PRO A 41 5.80 15.84 19.92
N ASP A 42 6.89 16.51 20.29
CA ASP A 42 6.90 17.95 20.59
C ASP A 42 7.18 18.81 19.35
N LYS A 43 7.27 18.19 18.16
CA LYS A 43 7.55 18.86 16.88
C LYS A 43 6.44 18.59 15.88
N TYR A 44 5.89 19.66 15.32
CA TYR A 44 4.95 19.57 14.21
C TYR A 44 5.64 19.09 12.94
N TRP A 45 4.87 18.42 12.10
CA TRP A 45 5.30 18.07 10.75
C TRP A 45 5.36 19.35 9.91
N VAL A 46 6.33 19.44 9.00
CA VAL A 46 6.49 20.62 8.14
C VAL A 46 6.35 20.20 6.70
N LYS A 47 5.36 20.74 5.99
CA LYS A 47 5.26 20.58 4.54
C LYS A 47 6.37 21.40 3.88
N VAL A 48 7.27 20.71 3.17
CA VAL A 48 8.43 21.32 2.49
C VAL A 48 8.31 21.26 0.97
N GLY A 49 7.30 20.58 0.44
CA GLY A 49 7.03 20.54 -0.98
C GLY A 49 5.86 19.61 -1.34
N GLU A 50 5.72 19.37 -2.63
CA GLU A 50 4.76 18.44 -3.21
C GLU A 50 5.46 17.66 -4.33
N CYS A 51 5.26 16.35 -4.37
CA CYS A 51 5.65 15.52 -5.49
C CYS A 51 4.57 15.59 -6.57
N ASN A 52 4.97 15.67 -7.84
CA ASN A 52 4.06 15.38 -8.94
C ASN A 52 4.25 13.92 -9.42
N TRP A 53 3.41 13.51 -10.37
CA TRP A 53 3.47 12.20 -11.01
C TRP A 53 4.87 11.83 -11.50
N THR A 54 5.60 12.75 -12.13
CA THR A 54 6.93 12.49 -12.68
C THR A 54 7.98 12.32 -11.59
N ASP A 55 7.84 13.02 -10.46
CA ASP A 55 8.75 12.88 -9.32
C ASP A 55 8.64 11.52 -8.62
N LEU A 56 7.46 10.89 -8.62
CA LEU A 56 7.24 9.57 -8.01
C LEU A 56 8.16 8.49 -8.58
N GLY A 57 8.49 8.56 -9.87
CA GLY A 57 9.42 7.62 -10.52
C GLY A 57 10.82 7.59 -9.89
N ARG A 58 11.22 8.62 -9.12
CA ARG A 58 12.50 8.65 -8.41
C ARG A 58 12.53 7.75 -7.18
N PHE A 59 11.36 7.41 -6.63
CA PHE A 59 11.20 6.63 -5.40
C PHE A 59 10.75 5.19 -5.66
N THR A 60 10.46 4.85 -6.91
CA THR A 60 9.98 3.50 -7.25
C THR A 60 11.07 2.46 -7.18
N GLN A 61 10.69 1.29 -6.67
CA GLN A 61 11.42 0.06 -6.93
C GLN A 61 11.32 -0.27 -8.42
N THR A 62 12.45 -0.53 -9.06
CA THR A 62 12.52 -0.77 -10.51
C THR A 62 12.90 -2.20 -10.89
N ASN A 63 13.40 -3.00 -9.95
CA ASN A 63 13.88 -4.35 -10.22
C ASN A 63 13.50 -5.34 -9.12
N GLY A 64 13.31 -6.60 -9.50
CA GLY A 64 13.00 -7.71 -8.64
C GLY A 64 11.51 -7.82 -8.30
N PRO A 65 11.06 -8.98 -7.80
CA PRO A 65 9.71 -9.11 -7.26
C PRO A 65 9.55 -8.22 -6.01
N LEU A 66 8.31 -7.85 -5.67
CA LEU A 66 8.03 -7.01 -4.49
C LEU A 66 8.70 -7.54 -3.20
N TRP A 67 8.52 -8.84 -2.98
CA TRP A 67 9.21 -9.73 -2.04
C TRP A 67 9.24 -11.12 -2.67
N ILE A 68 9.67 -12.15 -1.92
CA ILE A 68 9.58 -13.54 -2.39
C ILE A 68 8.17 -13.87 -2.90
N ASN A 69 8.12 -14.58 -4.03
CA ASN A 69 6.90 -15.00 -4.71
C ASN A 69 6.67 -16.51 -4.50
N ASN A 70 5.64 -17.06 -5.16
CA ASN A 70 5.21 -18.46 -5.12
C ASN A 70 4.46 -18.89 -3.84
N HIS A 71 4.04 -17.94 -3.00
CA HIS A 71 3.10 -18.16 -1.91
C HIS A 71 1.87 -17.28 -2.13
N HIS A 72 0.67 -17.85 -1.98
CA HIS A 72 -0.58 -17.12 -2.24
C HIS A 72 -1.78 -17.71 -1.50
N THR A 73 -2.74 -16.84 -1.20
CA THR A 73 -4.06 -17.23 -0.71
C THR A 73 -4.92 -17.80 -1.84
N TYR A 74 -6.03 -18.46 -1.49
CA TYR A 74 -6.98 -19.02 -2.46
C TYR A 74 -7.49 -18.03 -3.52
N HIS A 75 -7.68 -16.76 -3.15
CA HIS A 75 -8.16 -15.72 -4.06
C HIS A 75 -7.04 -14.81 -4.58
N GLY A 76 -5.84 -14.91 -4.00
CA GLY A 76 -4.72 -14.04 -4.29
C GLY A 76 -3.73 -14.64 -5.27
N GLN A 77 -2.73 -13.83 -5.64
CA GLN A 77 -1.61 -14.25 -6.46
C GLN A 77 -0.37 -13.52 -5.96
N ASN A 78 0.65 -14.29 -5.57
CA ASN A 78 1.88 -13.78 -4.95
C ASN A 78 1.62 -12.83 -3.77
N ASP A 79 0.54 -13.01 -3.02
CA ASP A 79 0.07 -12.11 -1.95
C ASP A 79 0.55 -12.50 -0.55
N GLU A 80 1.30 -13.60 -0.41
CA GLU A 80 1.83 -14.07 0.86
C GLU A 80 3.36 -14.09 0.88
N VAL A 81 3.93 -13.87 2.06
CA VAL A 81 5.34 -14.07 2.39
C VAL A 81 5.43 -14.82 3.71
N PRO A 82 6.04 -16.01 3.78
CA PRO A 82 6.25 -16.71 5.05
C PRO A 82 7.00 -15.82 6.06
N VAL A 83 6.64 -15.89 7.34
CA VAL A 83 7.22 -15.00 8.38
C VAL A 83 8.75 -15.10 8.46
N ALA A 84 9.30 -16.30 8.27
CA ALA A 84 10.75 -16.51 8.26
C ALA A 84 11.45 -15.74 7.13
N ASP A 85 10.83 -15.68 5.95
CA ASP A 85 11.36 -14.94 4.80
C ASP A 85 11.11 -13.44 4.93
N ALA A 86 9.98 -13.03 5.51
CA ALA A 86 9.67 -11.63 5.78
C ALA A 86 10.72 -10.97 6.69
N ALA A 87 11.14 -11.67 7.75
CA ALA A 87 12.15 -11.19 8.70
C ALA A 87 13.55 -11.04 8.08
N ALA A 88 13.85 -11.80 7.02
CA ALA A 88 15.12 -11.73 6.30
C ALA A 88 15.13 -10.67 5.16
N GLY A 89 13.96 -10.11 4.83
CA GLY A 89 13.77 -9.17 3.72
C GLY A 89 14.21 -7.74 4.00
N SER A 90 14.26 -6.91 2.94
CA SER A 90 14.74 -5.52 2.96
C SER A 90 13.63 -4.47 3.18
N GLY A 91 12.77 -4.69 4.18
CA GLY A 91 11.71 -3.74 4.59
C GLY A 91 10.30 -4.17 4.23
N SER A 92 9.30 -3.42 4.73
CA SER A 92 7.88 -3.74 4.63
C SER A 92 7.09 -2.87 3.65
N LEU A 93 7.73 -1.90 3.00
CA LEU A 93 7.11 -0.99 2.05
C LEU A 93 7.82 -0.97 0.69
N ARG A 94 7.03 -0.90 -0.38
CA ARG A 94 7.50 -0.74 -1.76
C ARG A 94 6.59 0.25 -2.49
N LEU A 95 7.18 1.21 -3.20
CA LEU A 95 6.49 1.98 -4.21
C LEU A 95 6.82 1.40 -5.58
N VAL A 96 5.83 1.09 -6.40
CA VAL A 96 6.04 0.58 -7.77
C VAL A 96 5.22 1.35 -8.78
N HIS A 97 5.75 1.47 -9.99
CA HIS A 97 5.02 1.97 -11.15
C HIS A 97 4.59 0.79 -11.99
N VAL A 98 3.32 0.77 -12.41
CA VAL A 98 2.73 -0.29 -13.22
C VAL A 98 1.89 0.32 -14.35
N ASP A 99 1.97 -0.28 -15.52
CA ASP A 99 1.30 0.21 -16.73
C ASP A 99 -0.22 0.04 -16.67
N ALA A 100 -0.70 -0.94 -15.90
CA ALA A 100 -2.12 -1.25 -15.77
C ALA A 100 -2.44 -1.88 -14.42
N VAL A 101 -3.53 -1.40 -13.82
CA VAL A 101 -4.19 -2.01 -12.67
C VAL A 101 -5.63 -2.31 -13.02
N HIS A 102 -6.04 -3.55 -12.78
CA HIS A 102 -7.41 -4.02 -12.88
C HIS A 102 -7.94 -4.30 -11.49
N LEU A 103 -9.12 -3.79 -11.16
CA LEU A 103 -9.80 -4.07 -9.91
C LEU A 103 -10.86 -5.12 -10.11
N THR A 104 -10.99 -6.04 -9.15
CA THR A 104 -12.15 -6.93 -9.05
C THR A 104 -12.84 -6.67 -7.72
N VAL A 105 -14.13 -6.34 -7.77
CA VAL A 105 -15.00 -6.20 -6.60
C VAL A 105 -15.87 -7.44 -6.50
N PHE A 106 -15.75 -8.16 -5.39
CA PHE A 106 -16.49 -9.41 -5.20
C PHE A 106 -16.60 -9.80 -3.72
N THR A 107 -17.33 -10.88 -3.47
CA THR A 107 -17.58 -11.40 -2.13
C THR A 107 -16.85 -12.74 -1.91
N PRO A 108 -15.55 -12.74 -1.52
CA PRO A 108 -14.72 -13.95 -1.47
C PRO A 108 -15.22 -15.01 -0.47
N GLY A 109 -15.93 -14.59 0.58
CA GLY A 109 -16.42 -15.44 1.67
C GLY A 109 -17.89 -15.87 1.56
N ALA A 110 -18.58 -15.55 0.44
CA ALA A 110 -20.00 -15.85 0.29
C ALA A 110 -20.31 -17.34 0.46
N ALA A 111 -19.47 -18.21 -0.12
CA ALA A 111 -19.60 -19.67 -0.01
C ALA A 111 -19.34 -20.21 1.41
N PHE A 112 -18.73 -19.41 2.29
CA PHE A 112 -18.36 -19.77 3.66
C PHE A 112 -19.18 -19.01 4.72
N GLY A 113 -20.29 -18.38 4.32
CA GLY A 113 -21.18 -17.66 5.23
C GLY A 113 -20.65 -16.31 5.72
N ASN A 114 -19.58 -15.78 5.13
CA ASN A 114 -19.04 -14.45 5.42
C ASN A 114 -19.09 -13.55 4.16
N PRO A 115 -20.26 -12.96 3.84
CA PRO A 115 -20.46 -12.25 2.59
C PRO A 115 -19.90 -10.81 2.63
N LYS A 116 -18.68 -10.62 3.14
CA LYS A 116 -18.02 -9.30 3.12
C LYS A 116 -17.44 -9.03 1.73
N ARG A 117 -17.94 -7.98 1.08
CA ARG A 117 -17.40 -7.46 -0.20
C ARG A 117 -16.00 -6.90 0.02
N ARG A 118 -15.11 -7.11 -0.96
CA ARG A 118 -13.74 -6.62 -0.96
C ARG A 118 -13.32 -6.15 -2.35
N VAL A 119 -12.31 -5.30 -2.39
CA VAL A 119 -11.65 -4.84 -3.62
C VAL A 119 -10.27 -5.49 -3.71
N GLN A 120 -10.00 -6.17 -4.82
CA GLN A 120 -8.70 -6.74 -5.15
C GLN A 120 -8.10 -5.99 -6.32
N GLY A 121 -6.82 -5.61 -6.23
CA GLY A 121 -6.06 -5.06 -7.35
C GLY A 121 -5.21 -6.15 -8.01
N ARG A 122 -5.26 -6.19 -9.33
CA ARG A 122 -4.51 -7.10 -10.19
C ARG A 122 -3.60 -6.30 -11.11
N PHE A 123 -2.32 -6.66 -11.13
CA PHE A 123 -1.31 -5.95 -11.91
C PHE A 123 -0.12 -6.85 -12.17
N ARG A 124 0.74 -6.44 -13.11
CA ARG A 124 2.02 -7.08 -13.39
C ARG A 124 3.15 -6.15 -13.01
N PHE A 125 4.16 -6.68 -12.33
CA PHE A 125 5.36 -5.95 -11.96
C PHE A 125 6.59 -6.86 -12.10
N ASP A 126 7.63 -6.37 -12.77
CA ASP A 126 8.87 -7.10 -13.06
C ASP A 126 8.62 -8.55 -13.56
N GLY A 127 7.72 -8.70 -14.52
CA GLY A 127 7.39 -10.00 -15.10
C GLY A 127 6.51 -10.93 -14.26
N ASN A 128 6.12 -10.52 -13.05
CA ASN A 128 5.31 -11.32 -12.12
C ASN A 128 3.89 -10.76 -12.02
N ASP A 129 2.89 -11.64 -12.00
CA ASP A 129 1.50 -11.27 -11.76
C ASP A 129 1.21 -11.21 -10.25
N TYR A 130 0.39 -10.24 -9.87
CA TYR A 130 -0.04 -10.02 -8.49
C TYR A 130 -1.55 -9.83 -8.44
N ALA A 131 -2.18 -10.38 -7.40
CA ALA A 131 -3.57 -10.14 -7.06
C ALA A 131 -3.66 -9.90 -5.56
N LEU A 132 -3.67 -8.63 -5.17
CA LEU A 132 -3.51 -8.18 -3.79
C LEU A 132 -4.78 -7.47 -3.31
N TRP A 133 -5.08 -7.58 -2.02
CA TRP A 133 -6.18 -6.80 -1.44
C TRP A 133 -5.84 -5.31 -1.40
N ILE A 134 -6.83 -4.48 -1.71
CA ILE A 134 -6.73 -3.02 -1.55
C ILE A 134 -7.16 -2.65 -0.13
N THR A 135 -6.37 -1.76 0.47
CA THR A 135 -6.60 -1.14 1.78
C THR A 135 -6.52 0.39 1.74
N ASP A 136 -6.33 0.95 0.54
CA ASP A 136 -6.46 2.38 0.29
C ASP A 136 -7.91 2.81 0.57
N PRO A 137 -8.18 3.66 1.58
CA PRO A 137 -9.54 4.03 1.96
C PRO A 137 -10.32 4.76 0.85
N ARG A 138 -9.65 5.51 -0.02
CA ARG A 138 -10.28 6.23 -1.14
C ARG A 138 -10.77 5.21 -2.18
N ILE A 139 -9.89 4.31 -2.60
CA ILE A 139 -10.23 3.27 -3.59
C ILE A 139 -11.24 2.28 -3.02
N GLU A 140 -11.05 1.79 -1.80
CA GLU A 140 -12.00 0.87 -1.17
C GLU A 140 -13.39 1.49 -1.11
N ARG A 141 -13.52 2.73 -0.62
CA ARG A 141 -14.83 3.40 -0.53
C ARG A 141 -15.47 3.59 -1.91
N LEU A 142 -14.69 4.01 -2.91
CA LEU A 142 -15.19 4.27 -4.25
C LEU A 142 -15.71 2.98 -4.91
N TYR A 143 -14.92 1.91 -4.87
CA TYR A 143 -15.24 0.68 -5.61
C TYR A 143 -16.16 -0.28 -4.85
N LEU A 144 -16.18 -0.23 -3.51
CA LEU A 144 -17.24 -0.91 -2.76
C LEU A 144 -18.62 -0.30 -2.99
N ALA A 145 -18.72 0.96 -3.45
CA ALA A 145 -19.99 1.55 -3.84
C ALA A 145 -20.44 1.13 -5.26
N GLN A 146 -19.55 0.55 -6.06
CA GLN A 146 -19.85 0.07 -7.42
C GLN A 146 -20.39 -1.36 -7.39
N PRO A 147 -21.00 -1.87 -8.48
CA PRO A 147 -21.37 -3.28 -8.61
C PRO A 147 -20.16 -4.22 -8.52
N ASP A 148 -20.43 -5.47 -8.14
CA ASP A 148 -19.45 -6.55 -8.27
C ASP A 148 -19.06 -6.72 -9.75
N GLY A 149 -17.79 -7.03 -9.99
CA GLY A 149 -17.22 -7.13 -11.32
C GLY A 149 -15.84 -6.49 -11.44
N ASP A 150 -15.38 -6.40 -12.68
CA ASP A 150 -14.06 -5.88 -13.02
C ASP A 150 -14.12 -4.41 -13.42
N HIS A 151 -13.10 -3.64 -13.02
CA HIS A 151 -12.95 -2.22 -13.30
C HIS A 151 -11.50 -1.88 -13.65
N ASP A 152 -11.30 -0.99 -14.62
CA ASP A 152 -9.96 -0.58 -15.05
C ASP A 152 -9.53 0.72 -14.38
N LEU A 153 -8.37 0.71 -13.72
CA LEU A 153 -7.70 1.91 -13.20
C LEU A 153 -6.63 2.43 -14.17
N GLY A 154 -6.04 1.54 -14.97
CA GLY A 154 -4.94 1.90 -15.88
C GLY A 154 -3.62 2.13 -15.15
N GLU A 155 -2.77 2.97 -15.75
CA GLU A 155 -1.41 3.23 -15.26
C GLU A 155 -1.45 3.86 -13.85
N SER A 156 -0.65 3.32 -12.94
CA SER A 156 -0.70 3.70 -11.53
C SER A 156 0.67 3.61 -10.85
N TYR A 157 0.88 4.44 -9.83
CA TYR A 157 1.84 4.16 -8.77
C TYR A 157 1.12 3.47 -7.61
N LEU A 158 1.65 2.33 -7.17
CA LEU A 158 1.13 1.55 -6.07
C LEU A 158 2.11 1.55 -4.90
N THR A 159 1.61 1.95 -3.73
CA THR A 159 2.31 1.69 -2.47
C THR A 159 1.85 0.34 -1.97
N ILE A 160 2.75 -0.63 -1.95
CA ILE A 160 2.52 -1.98 -1.42
C ILE A 160 3.15 -2.07 -0.03
N SER A 161 2.37 -2.51 0.95
CA SER A 161 2.84 -2.80 2.30
C SER A 161 2.80 -4.30 2.61
N LEU A 162 3.64 -4.72 3.55
CA LEU A 162 3.64 -6.06 4.10
C LEU A 162 3.02 -6.01 5.51
N GLY A 163 1.85 -6.61 5.66
CA GLY A 163 1.08 -6.62 6.91
C GLY A 163 1.79 -7.33 8.06
N GLU A 164 1.21 -7.26 9.25
CA GLU A 164 1.70 -8.02 10.40
C GLU A 164 1.56 -9.54 10.19
N PRO A 165 2.40 -10.36 10.85
CA PRO A 165 2.27 -11.81 10.81
C PRO A 165 0.86 -12.27 11.21
N TYR A 166 0.22 -13.04 10.32
CA TYR A 166 -1.06 -13.67 10.58
C TYR A 166 -1.08 -15.05 9.94
N GLN A 167 -1.51 -16.06 10.70
CA GLN A 167 -1.56 -17.47 10.25
C GLN A 167 -0.25 -18.00 9.62
N GLY A 168 0.90 -17.50 10.08
CA GLY A 168 2.23 -17.98 9.64
C GLY A 168 2.81 -17.24 8.42
N ALA A 169 2.11 -16.25 7.88
CA ALA A 169 2.59 -15.41 6.78
C ALA A 169 2.36 -13.92 7.06
N CYS A 170 3.08 -13.07 6.35
CA CYS A 170 2.76 -11.65 6.18
C CYS A 170 2.15 -11.46 4.79
N TYR A 171 1.13 -10.60 4.69
CA TYR A 171 0.35 -10.42 3.47
C TYR A 171 0.75 -9.13 2.76
N LYS A 172 0.90 -9.18 1.43
CA LYS A 172 1.14 -8.00 0.59
C LYS A 172 -0.19 -7.31 0.32
N LEU A 173 -0.26 -6.01 0.59
CA LEU A 173 -1.48 -5.20 0.48
C LEU A 173 -1.20 -3.96 -0.34
N ILE A 174 -2.13 -3.57 -1.21
CA ILE A 174 -2.09 -2.26 -1.86
C ILE A 174 -2.61 -1.25 -0.84
N ALA A 175 -1.69 -0.49 -0.25
CA ALA A 175 -1.97 0.49 0.80
C ALA A 175 -2.35 1.87 0.25
N ALA A 176 -1.84 2.22 -0.95
CA ALA A 176 -2.22 3.44 -1.65
C ALA A 176 -2.17 3.25 -3.17
N VAL A 177 -3.08 3.92 -3.87
CA VAL A 177 -3.14 3.96 -5.34
C VAL A 177 -3.14 5.42 -5.82
N ASN A 178 -2.17 5.75 -6.66
CA ASN A 178 -2.14 6.99 -7.42
C ASN A 178 -2.32 6.65 -8.90
N GLU A 179 -3.52 6.86 -9.43
CA GLU A 179 -3.87 6.59 -10.84
C GLU A 179 -3.51 7.77 -11.75
N ARG A 180 -3.05 7.48 -12.98
CA ARG A 180 -2.68 8.51 -13.95
C ARG A 180 -3.94 9.26 -14.40
N GLY A 181 -3.99 10.57 -14.14
CA GLY A 181 -5.12 11.42 -14.52
C GLY A 181 -6.32 11.36 -13.57
N GLY A 182 -6.21 10.66 -12.43
CA GLY A 182 -7.13 10.81 -11.31
C GLY A 182 -7.10 12.25 -10.79
N GLN A 183 -8.26 12.89 -10.69
CA GLN A 183 -8.34 14.26 -10.21
C GLN A 183 -7.79 14.36 -8.79
N ILE A 184 -6.73 15.17 -8.66
CA ILE A 184 -6.25 15.74 -7.42
C ILE A 184 -7.32 16.76 -7.01
N SER A 185 -8.21 16.39 -6.09
CA SER A 185 -9.15 17.31 -5.45
C SER A 185 -8.77 17.50 -3.99
#